data_AF-A0A7X1GZI3-F1
#
_entry.id   AF-A0A7X1GZI3-F1
#
_cell.length_a   1.000
_cell.length_b   1.000
_cell.length_c   1.000
_cell.angle_alpha   90.00
_cell.angle_beta   90.00
_cell.angle_gamma   90.00
#
_symmetry.space_group_name_H-M   'P 1'
#
loop_
_entity.id
_entity.type
_entity.pdbx_description
1 polymer ?
#
loop_
_entity_poly.entity_id
_entity_poly.type
_entity_poly.pdbx_seq_one_letter_code
_entity_poly.pdbx_strand_id
1 'polypeptide(L)' 'MIKQRTRWRMQVLLFLMITVLAITGLINWLLPRGGEARALRHVLRWIHEGAAVGFLTFVVAHLYCQLEMIRRNLRRFSLW' A
#
# COMPACT_ATOMS: atom_id res chain seq x y z
N MET A 1 16.16 -4.42 -16.07
CA MET A 1 14.79 -4.40 -16.63
C MET A 1 13.88 -5.31 -15.80
N ILE A 2 12.93 -4.77 -15.05
CA ILE A 2 11.97 -5.58 -14.29
C ILE A 2 11.00 -6.24 -15.27
N LYS A 3 10.89 -7.58 -15.21
CA LYS A 3 9.98 -8.35 -16.06
C LYS A 3 8.53 -7.88 -15.83
N GLN A 4 7.71 -7.86 -16.89
CA GLN A 4 6.30 -7.45 -16.82
C GLN A 4 5.51 -8.20 -15.73
N ARG A 5 5.79 -9.50 -15.55
CA ARG A 5 5.23 -10.33 -14.48
C ARG A 5 5.54 -9.79 -13.08
N THR A 6 6.74 -9.28 -12.85
CA THR A 6 7.15 -8.70 -11.56
C THR A 6 6.44 -7.37 -11.30
N ARG A 7 6.26 -6.53 -12.32
CA ARG A 7 5.48 -5.27 -12.20
C ARG A 7 4.02 -5.54 -11.83
N TRP A 8 3.41 -6.54 -12.46
CA TRP A 8 2.04 -6.95 -12.15
C TRP A 8 1.94 -7.48 -10.71
N ARG A 9 2.87 -8.33 -10.27
CA ARG A 9 2.92 -8.82 -8.88
C ARG A 9 3.02 -7.69 -7.86
N MET A 10 3.82 -6.67 -8.11
CA MET A 10 3.92 -5.49 -7.23
C MET A 10 2.60 -4.73 -7.14
N GLN A 11 1.88 -4.56 -8.26
CA GLN A 11 0.57 -3.90 -8.25
C GLN A 11 -0.48 -4.70 -7.47
N VAL A 12 -0.54 -6.01 -7.68
CA VAL A 12 -1.44 -6.90 -6.93
C VAL A 12 -1.12 -6.86 -5.43
N LEU A 13 0.16 -6.89 -5.07
CA LEU A 13 0.57 -6.82 -3.66
C LEU A 13 0.16 -5.48 -3.02
N LEU A 14 0.40 -4.36 -3.71
CA LEU A 14 -0.04 -3.04 -3.24
C LEU A 14 -1.56 -2.95 -3.11
N PHE A 15 -2.31 -3.52 -4.05
CA PHE A 15 -3.76 -3.58 -4.00
C PHE A 15 -4.28 -4.38 -2.79
N LEU A 16 -3.64 -5.51 -2.48
CA LEU A 16 -3.99 -6.28 -1.28
C LEU A 16 -3.67 -5.50 0.00
N MET A 17 -2.52 -4.84 0.07
CA MET A 17 -2.12 -4.05 1.24
C MET A 17 -3.06 -2.86 1.49
N ILE A 18 -3.45 -2.12 0.45
CA ILE A 18 -4.40 -1.01 0.62
C ILE A 18 -5.79 -1.52 1.01
N THR A 19 -6.19 -2.70 0.52
CA THR A 19 -7.46 -3.33 0.92
C THR A 19 -7.45 -3.69 2.41
N VAL A 20 -6.35 -4.28 2.90
CA VAL A 20 -6.18 -4.57 4.34
C VAL A 20 -6.23 -3.29 5.17
N LEU A 21 -5.57 -2.22 4.72
CA LEU A 21 -5.62 -0.91 5.38
C LEU A 21 -7.04 -0.35 5.43
N ALA A 22 -7.76 -0.38 4.30
CA ALA A 22 -9.13 0.11 4.22
C ALA A 22 -10.06 -0.67 5.16
N ILE A 23 -10.00 -2.00 5.15
CA ILE A 23 -10.83 -2.86 6.01
C ILE A 23 -10.51 -2.64 7.49
N THR A 24 -9.23 -2.68 7.86
CA THR A 24 -8.82 -2.50 9.27
C THR A 24 -9.13 -1.10 9.78
N GLY A 25 -8.95 -0.08 8.95
CA GLY A 25 -9.32 1.31 9.27
C GLY A 25 -10.83 1.47 9.43
N LEU A 26 -11.61 0.88 8.54
CA LEU A 26 -13.07 0.92 8.57
C LEU A 26 -13.64 0.20 9.80
N ILE A 27 -13.17 -1.01 10.10
CA ILE A 27 -13.58 -1.76 11.29
C ILE A 27 -13.21 -0.97 12.54
N ASN A 28 -11.98 -0.46 12.62
CA ASN A 28 -11.53 0.36 13.74
C ASN A 28 -12.42 1.62 13.91
N TRP A 29 -12.85 2.24 12.82
CA TRP A 29 -13.74 3.40 12.87
C TRP A 29 -15.14 3.04 13.37
N LEU A 30 -15.69 1.90 12.95
CA LEU A 30 -17.02 1.42 13.33
C LEU A 30 -17.12 0.88 14.77
N LEU A 31 -16.01 0.45 15.35
CA LEU A 31 -16.00 -0.07 16.72
C LEU A 31 -16.49 1.01 17.72
N PRO A 32 -17.32 0.65 18.72
CA PRO A 32 -17.73 1.57 19.77
C PRO A 32 -16.53 2.04 20.60
N ARG A 33 -16.60 3.27 21.10
CA ARG A 33 -15.54 3.88 21.91
C ARG A 33 -15.78 3.54 23.38
N GLY A 34 -15.20 2.43 23.84
CA GLY A 34 -15.25 2.00 25.24
C GLY A 34 -15.62 0.52 25.40
N GLY A 35 -15.53 0.02 26.64
CA GLY A 35 -15.94 -1.34 27.00
C GLY A 35 -15.09 -2.46 26.39
N GLU A 36 -15.72 -3.61 26.17
CA GLU A 36 -15.09 -4.86 25.71
C GLU A 36 -14.41 -4.74 24.33
N ALA A 37 -14.83 -3.76 23.51
CA ALA A 37 -14.25 -3.46 22.20
C ALA A 37 -12.82 -2.88 22.27
N ARG A 38 -12.33 -2.48 23.46
CA ARG A 38 -11.01 -1.86 23.62
C ARG A 38 -9.86 -2.80 23.22
N ALA A 39 -9.93 -4.08 23.61
CA ALA A 39 -8.89 -5.05 23.27
C ALA A 39 -8.82 -5.29 21.75
N LEU A 40 -9.98 -5.51 21.13
CA LEU A 40 -10.09 -5.69 19.67
C LEU A 40 -9.58 -4.46 18.91
N ARG A 41 -9.90 -3.25 19.39
CA ARG A 41 -9.38 -1.99 18.84
C ARG A 41 -7.85 -1.92 18.87
N HIS A 42 -7.22 -2.31 19.98
CA HIS A 42 -5.76 -2.31 20.09
C HIS A 42 -5.12 -3.25 19.08
N VAL A 43 -5.66 -4.46 18.92
CA VAL A 43 -5.16 -5.44 17.93
C VAL A 43 -5.33 -4.93 16.51
N LEU A 44 -6.53 -4.44 16.14
CA LEU A 44 -6.78 -3.86 14.82
C LEU A 44 -5.87 -2.67 14.51
N ARG A 45 -5.63 -1.80 15.50
CA ARG A 45 -4.74 -0.66 15.35
C ARG A 45 -3.30 -1.11 15.12
N TRP A 46 -2.81 -2.10 15.87
CA TRP A 46 -1.46 -2.64 15.67
C TRP A 46 -1.29 -3.25 14.27
N ILE A 47 -2.27 -4.03 13.81
CA ILE A 47 -2.28 -4.58 12.44
C ILE A 47 -2.31 -3.46 11.40
N HIS A 48 -3.16 -2.45 11.58
CA HIS A 48 -3.29 -1.32 10.66
C HIS A 48 -2.01 -0.50 10.56
N GLU A 49 -1.39 -0.17 11.70
CA GLU A 49 -0.12 0.57 11.75
C GLU A 49 1.02 -0.22 11.09
N GLY A 50 1.14 -1.52 11.37
CA GLY A 50 2.13 -2.39 10.73
C GLY A 50 1.92 -2.49 9.21
N ALA A 51 0.66 -2.67 8.78
CA ALA A 51 0.31 -2.68 7.36
C ALA A 51 0.59 -1.33 6.67
N ALA A 52 0.40 -0.21 7.36
CA ALA A 52 0.65 1.14 6.84
C ALA A 52 2.13 1.37 6.57
N VAL A 53 3.00 1.00 7.51
CA VAL A 53 4.46 1.10 7.35
C VAL A 53 4.93 0.23 6.18
N GLY A 54 4.45 -1.01 6.12
CA GLY A 54 4.74 -1.90 4.99
C GLY A 54 4.28 -1.29 3.67
N PHE A 55 3.04 -0.81 3.61
CA PHE A 55 2.45 -0.25 2.39
C PHE A 55 3.25 0.95 1.89
N LEU A 56 3.60 1.87 2.78
CA LEU A 56 4.39 3.05 2.44
C LEU A 56 5.75 2.66 1.83
N THR A 57 6.42 1.67 2.43
CA THR A 57 7.70 1.15 1.93
C THR A 57 7.56 0.57 0.53
N PHE A 58 6.52 -0.23 0.28
CA PHE A 58 6.25 -0.81 -1.04
C PHE A 58 5.84 0.23 -2.08
N VAL A 59 5.10 1.26 -1.69
CA VAL A 59 4.72 2.38 -2.58
C VAL A 59 5.97 3.13 -3.05
N VAL A 60 6.89 3.44 -2.15
CA VAL A 60 8.16 4.10 -2.52
C VAL A 60 8.95 3.24 -3.51
N ALA A 61 9.09 1.94 -3.25
CA ALA A 61 9.75 1.02 -4.17
C ALA A 61 9.04 0.94 -5.54
N HIS A 62 7.71 0.96 -5.54
CA HIS A 62 6.92 0.95 -6.76
C HIS A 62 7.13 2.23 -7.58
N LEU A 63 7.07 3.40 -6.94
CA LEU A 63 7.31 4.70 -7.59
C LEU A 63 8.71 4.74 -8.19
N TYR A 64 9.74 4.31 -7.44
CA TYR A 64 11.10 4.24 -7.95
C TYR A 64 11.20 3.36 -9.21
N CYS A 65 10.55 2.19 -9.21
CA CYS A 65 10.50 1.33 -10.40
C CYS A 65 9.76 1.97 -11.58
N GLN A 66 8.74 2.79 -11.32
CA GLN A 66 8.00 3.49 -12.37
C GLN A 66 8.77 4.69 -12.94
N LEU A 67 9.64 5.33 -12.15
CA LEU A 67 10.46 6.45 -12.63
C LEU A 67 11.30 6.07 -13.85
N GLU A 68 11.84 4.84 -13.91
CA GLU A 68 12.55 4.38 -15.10
C GLU A 68 11.64 4.32 -16.33
N MET A 69 10.39 3.88 -16.17
CA MET A 69 9.43 3.86 -17.27
C MET A 69 9.05 5.28 -17.70
N ILE A 70 8.83 6.18 -16.74
CA ILE A 70 8.53 7.60 -17.02
C ILE A 70 9.67 8.23 -17.80
N ARG A 71 10.92 8.07 -17.36
CA ARG A 71 12.11 8.58 -18.07
C ARG A 71 12.27 8.00 -19.48
N ARG A 72 11.89 6.73 -19.69
CA ARG A 72 11.89 6.13 -21.04
C ARG A 72 10.81 6.73 -21.92
N ASN A 73 9.61 6.94 -21.40
CA ASN A 73 8.53 7.59 -22.14
C ASN A 73 8.86 9.05 -22.46
N LEU A 74 9.43 9.81 -21.52
CA LEU A 74 9.84 11.19 -21.76
C LEU A 74 10.86 11.30 -22.89
N ARG A 75 11.88 10.43 -22.90
CA ARG A 75 12.85 10.34 -24.01
C ARG A 75 12.21 9.93 -25.33
N ARG A 76 11.23 9.03 -25.31
CA ARG A 76 10.49 8.61 -26.51
C ARG A 76 9.70 9.76 -27.14
N PHE A 77 9.19 10.68 -26.32
CA PHE A 77 8.42 11.84 -26.77
C PHE A 77 9.25 13.13 -26.88
N SER A 78 10.57 13.05 -26.76
CA SER A 78 11.48 14.22 -26.83
C SER A 78 11.13 15.34 -25.83
N LEU A 79 10.51 14.99 -24.71
CA LEU A 79 10.19 15.91 -23.62
C LEU A 79 11.34 16.02 -22.60
N TRP A 80 12.39 15.22 -22.79
CA TRP A 80 13.59 15.17 -21.96
C TRP A 80 14.77 14.59 -22.74
#